data_AF-A0A1X1VW35-F1
#
_entry.id   AF-A0A1X1VW35-F1
#
_cell.length_a   1.000
_cell.length_b   1.000
_cell.length_c   1.000
_cell.angle_alpha   90.00
_cell.angle_beta   90.00
_cell.angle_gamma   90.00
#
_symmetry.space_group_name_H-M   'P 1'
#
loop_
_entity.id
_entity.type
_entity.pdbx_description
1 polymer ?
#
loop_
_entity_poly.entity_id
_entity_poly.type
_entity_poly.pdbx_seq_one_letter_code
_entity_poly.pdbx_strand_id
1 'polypeptide(L)'
;MGNIGFGNSGSNNVGIGLTGTGQVGLGALNSGSGNVGLFNSGSGNIGFFNSGTGNVGIGNSGSLNSGIANSGTANTGVFNSGVFNTGWANAGGYNTGGFNPGDFNSGSFNPGDVNTGDFNTGDTNTGWANTGNLDTGAFISGDQSNGLLWRGDRQGLIQADYTLTIPDIPITLGGGGLIKLPVTGDITGLTVNPFTIHAVNGGAIPVNFDIVVDAKTDGFDLVIPLPDPFPNIRVPVSGLPISLQIPLRSALEPIQVPQIKLASIPLDLTVGSDTTFLTVGLAGGSGPITVPVSQLLPMPGIWNSTTTPSSGFFNTGLGNVSGFGNIGDTISGLWNVGSRISGFENYGGELLSGLTNLGSVMSGIGNTSTLAMAVAGLVSGVGNVGNRLSGLFLEGSVP
;
A
#
# COMPACT_ATOMS: atom_id res chain seq x y z
N MET A 1 41.69 10.47 -19.90
CA MET A 1 43.01 10.48 -19.24
C MET A 1 43.79 9.23 -19.66
N GLY A 2 45.01 9.02 -19.17
CA GLY A 2 45.73 7.75 -19.35
C GLY A 2 45.17 6.62 -18.48
N ASN A 3 45.69 5.41 -18.63
CA ASN A 3 45.45 4.32 -17.69
C ASN A 3 46.28 4.52 -16.41
N ILE A 4 45.74 4.08 -15.28
CA ILE A 4 46.39 4.11 -13.96
C ILE A 4 46.64 2.66 -13.52
N GLY A 5 47.88 2.36 -13.17
CA GLY A 5 48.31 1.00 -12.82
C GLY A 5 48.96 0.23 -13.99
N PHE A 6 49.10 -1.09 -13.84
CA PHE A 6 50.08 -1.88 -14.60
C PHE A 6 49.44 -2.81 -15.64
N GLY A 7 50.00 -2.90 -16.85
CA GLY A 7 49.56 -3.85 -17.88
C GLY A 7 48.15 -3.59 -18.45
N ASN A 8 47.60 -2.39 -18.25
CA ASN A 8 46.25 -2.04 -18.70
C ASN A 8 46.24 -1.63 -20.19
N SER A 9 45.47 -2.36 -21.00
CA SER A 9 45.25 -2.09 -22.44
C SER A 9 43.90 -1.41 -22.66
N GLY A 10 43.86 -0.41 -23.55
CA GLY A 10 42.70 0.48 -23.75
C GLY A 10 42.84 1.81 -23.01
N SER A 11 41.75 2.40 -22.49
CA SER A 11 41.75 3.78 -21.97
C SER A 11 40.94 3.99 -20.68
N ASN A 12 41.36 4.99 -19.87
CA ASN A 12 40.77 5.35 -18.57
C ASN A 12 40.67 4.20 -17.53
N ASN A 13 41.43 3.11 -17.70
CA ASN A 13 41.37 1.96 -16.78
C ASN A 13 42.18 2.20 -15.50
N VAL A 14 41.68 1.75 -14.34
CA VAL A 14 42.33 1.89 -13.03
C VAL A 14 42.48 0.52 -12.38
N GLY A 15 43.68 -0.07 -12.43
CA GLY A 15 43.90 -1.43 -11.93
C GLY A 15 45.14 -2.12 -12.49
N ILE A 16 45.10 -3.46 -12.57
CA ILE A 16 46.21 -4.28 -13.07
C ILE A 16 45.67 -5.24 -14.14
N GLY A 17 46.28 -5.30 -15.33
CA GLY A 17 45.94 -6.26 -16.40
C GLY A 17 44.57 -6.06 -17.06
N LEU A 18 43.95 -4.90 -16.89
CA LEU A 18 42.63 -4.57 -17.44
C LEU A 18 42.69 -4.44 -18.97
N THR A 19 41.65 -4.87 -19.67
CA THR A 19 41.55 -4.79 -21.14
C THR A 19 40.15 -4.30 -21.51
N GLY A 20 40.06 -3.03 -21.94
CA GLY A 20 38.80 -2.36 -22.25
C GLY A 20 38.85 -0.87 -21.96
N THR A 21 37.72 -0.29 -21.56
CA THR A 21 37.61 1.15 -21.27
C THR A 21 36.89 1.42 -19.95
N GLY A 22 37.46 2.30 -19.13
CA GLY A 22 36.87 2.74 -17.85
C GLY A 22 36.69 1.63 -16.80
N GLN A 23 37.44 0.53 -16.91
CA GLN A 23 37.37 -0.58 -15.96
C GLN A 23 38.10 -0.25 -14.65
N VAL A 24 37.57 -0.74 -13.52
CA VAL A 24 38.22 -0.64 -12.21
C VAL A 24 38.27 -2.02 -11.54
N GLY A 25 39.48 -2.54 -11.29
CA GLY A 25 39.66 -3.86 -10.66
C GLY A 25 40.93 -4.60 -11.10
N LEU A 26 40.84 -5.94 -11.16
CA LEU A 26 41.93 -6.83 -11.58
C LEU A 26 41.62 -7.52 -12.92
N GLY A 27 42.66 -7.70 -13.73
CA GLY A 27 42.63 -8.25 -15.07
C GLY A 27 42.15 -9.69 -15.13
N ALA A 28 41.57 -10.06 -16.28
CA ALA A 28 40.83 -11.31 -16.51
C ALA A 28 39.60 -11.55 -15.61
N LEU A 29 39.34 -10.72 -14.59
CA LEU A 29 38.20 -10.91 -13.68
C LEU A 29 36.95 -10.10 -14.04
N ASN A 30 36.98 -9.13 -14.96
CA ASN A 30 35.76 -8.52 -15.53
C ASN A 30 35.76 -8.65 -17.05
N SER A 31 34.59 -8.78 -17.65
CA SER A 31 34.39 -8.76 -19.11
C SER A 31 33.34 -7.71 -19.50
N GLY A 32 33.56 -7.05 -20.65
CA GLY A 32 32.74 -5.92 -21.09
C GLY A 32 33.26 -4.55 -20.63
N SER A 33 32.36 -3.59 -20.40
CA SER A 33 32.71 -2.16 -20.28
C SER A 33 32.04 -1.47 -19.09
N GLY A 34 32.72 -0.46 -18.51
CA GLY A 34 32.20 0.32 -17.38
C GLY A 34 31.90 -0.48 -16.10
N ASN A 35 32.31 -1.75 -16.01
CA ASN A 35 32.09 -2.59 -14.84
C ASN A 35 33.08 -2.25 -13.72
N VAL A 36 32.59 -2.21 -12.49
CA VAL A 36 33.33 -1.87 -11.26
C VAL A 36 33.21 -3.01 -10.26
N GLY A 37 34.34 -3.51 -9.75
CA GLY A 37 34.36 -4.68 -8.86
C GLY A 37 35.02 -5.89 -9.54
N LEU A 38 34.51 -7.11 -9.34
CA LEU A 38 35.09 -8.35 -9.88
C LEU A 38 34.01 -9.34 -10.35
N PHE A 39 34.36 -10.22 -11.29
CA PHE A 39 33.51 -11.27 -11.87
C PHE A 39 32.24 -10.75 -12.58
N ASN A 40 32.18 -9.46 -12.92
CA ASN A 40 31.05 -8.90 -13.65
C ASN A 40 31.18 -9.11 -15.16
N SER A 41 30.06 -9.42 -15.81
CA SER A 41 29.95 -9.59 -17.26
C SER A 41 28.83 -8.71 -17.83
N GLY A 42 29.13 -7.96 -18.88
CA GLY A 42 28.18 -7.05 -19.54
C GLY A 42 28.59 -5.58 -19.38
N SER A 43 27.66 -4.70 -19.03
CA SER A 43 27.88 -3.24 -19.03
C SER A 43 27.42 -2.55 -17.75
N GLY A 44 28.26 -1.66 -17.19
CA GLY A 44 27.89 -0.75 -16.09
C GLY A 44 27.52 -1.44 -14.76
N ASN A 45 27.90 -2.69 -14.56
CA ASN A 45 27.60 -3.44 -13.33
C ASN A 45 28.57 -3.06 -12.21
N ILE A 46 28.09 -2.99 -10.97
CA ILE A 46 28.89 -2.58 -9.80
C ILE A 46 28.77 -3.62 -8.68
N GLY A 47 29.86 -4.32 -8.37
CA GLY A 47 29.88 -5.35 -7.33
C GLY A 47 30.50 -6.65 -7.83
N PHE A 48 29.79 -7.77 -7.63
CA PHE A 48 30.34 -9.11 -7.81
C PHE A 48 29.43 -10.07 -8.58
N PHE A 49 30.00 -10.85 -9.51
CA PHE A 49 29.30 -11.93 -10.24
C PHE A 49 28.04 -11.50 -11.02
N ASN A 50 27.85 -10.20 -11.25
CA ASN A 50 26.65 -9.70 -11.90
C ASN A 50 26.71 -9.92 -13.42
N SER A 51 25.56 -10.27 -14.02
CA SER A 51 25.45 -10.58 -15.44
C SER A 51 24.33 -9.78 -16.10
N GLY A 52 24.71 -8.87 -17.01
CA GLY A 52 23.78 -8.08 -17.81
C GLY A 52 24.12 -6.59 -17.83
N THR A 53 23.10 -5.73 -17.76
CA THR A 53 23.23 -4.29 -17.98
C THR A 53 22.80 -3.51 -16.75
N GLY A 54 23.77 -2.95 -16.05
CA GLY A 54 23.60 -2.29 -14.77
C GLY A 54 22.90 -3.21 -13.77
N ASN A 55 23.70 -3.99 -13.07
CA ASN A 55 23.33 -4.76 -11.88
C ASN A 55 24.24 -4.32 -10.72
N VAL A 56 23.68 -4.03 -9.52
CA VAL A 56 24.46 -3.65 -8.33
C VAL A 56 24.28 -4.67 -7.21
N GLY A 57 25.40 -5.03 -6.58
CA GLY A 57 25.43 -6.03 -5.53
C GLY A 57 26.03 -7.33 -6.05
N ILE A 58 25.35 -8.46 -5.82
CA ILE A 58 25.97 -9.79 -5.92
C ILE A 58 25.09 -10.76 -6.72
N GLY A 59 25.63 -11.29 -7.82
CA GLY A 59 25.03 -12.39 -8.57
C GLY A 59 23.68 -12.07 -9.23
N ASN A 60 23.35 -10.80 -9.41
CA ASN A 60 22.10 -10.39 -10.04
C ASN A 60 22.18 -10.64 -11.56
N SER A 61 21.05 -11.07 -12.14
CA SER A 61 20.97 -11.46 -13.55
C SER A 61 19.82 -10.75 -14.26
N GLY A 62 20.12 -10.11 -15.39
CA GLY A 62 19.16 -9.32 -16.16
C GLY A 62 19.55 -7.84 -16.21
N SER A 63 18.58 -6.96 -16.01
CA SER A 63 18.76 -5.52 -16.12
C SER A 63 18.16 -4.79 -14.95
N LEU A 64 18.79 -3.70 -14.53
CA LEU A 64 18.27 -2.83 -13.49
C LEU A 64 18.08 -3.56 -12.13
N ASN A 65 18.86 -4.58 -11.74
CA ASN A 65 18.63 -5.30 -10.47
C ASN A 65 19.63 -4.94 -9.34
N SER A 66 19.15 -4.60 -8.15
CA SER A 66 19.96 -4.22 -6.98
C SER A 66 19.77 -5.13 -5.77
N GLY A 67 20.86 -5.63 -5.22
CA GLY A 67 20.85 -6.52 -4.06
C GLY A 67 21.52 -7.86 -4.37
N ILE A 68 20.87 -8.98 -4.08
CA ILE A 68 21.51 -10.29 -4.13
C ILE A 68 20.65 -11.31 -4.87
N ALA A 69 21.23 -11.93 -5.91
CA ALA A 69 20.64 -13.01 -6.71
C ALA A 69 19.21 -12.73 -7.24
N ASN A 70 18.91 -11.45 -7.51
CA ASN A 70 17.67 -11.05 -8.15
C ASN A 70 17.73 -11.39 -9.66
N SER A 71 16.61 -11.87 -10.19
CA SER A 71 16.47 -12.30 -11.59
C SER A 71 15.32 -11.59 -12.27
N GLY A 72 15.54 -11.12 -13.49
CA GLY A 72 14.54 -10.40 -14.29
C GLY A 72 14.86 -8.91 -14.41
N THR A 73 13.87 -8.07 -14.16
CA THR A 73 13.97 -6.63 -14.45
C THR A 73 13.59 -5.79 -13.24
N ALA A 74 14.45 -4.79 -12.98
CA ALA A 74 14.24 -3.74 -12.00
C ALA A 74 14.31 -4.20 -10.51
N ASN A 75 14.52 -5.49 -10.22
CA ASN A 75 14.32 -6.11 -8.89
C ASN A 75 15.28 -5.66 -7.78
N THR A 76 14.72 -5.28 -6.62
CA THR A 76 15.45 -4.81 -5.43
C THR A 76 15.26 -5.75 -4.25
N GLY A 77 16.34 -6.09 -3.55
CA GLY A 77 16.31 -6.97 -2.39
C GLY A 77 17.00 -8.30 -2.68
N VAL A 78 16.38 -9.44 -2.33
CA VAL A 78 17.07 -10.73 -2.31
C VAL A 78 16.22 -11.87 -2.90
N PHE A 79 16.76 -12.61 -3.87
CA PHE A 79 16.10 -13.72 -4.58
C PHE A 79 14.76 -13.36 -5.25
N ASN A 80 14.51 -12.09 -5.58
CA ASN A 80 13.28 -11.68 -6.25
C ASN A 80 13.32 -12.05 -7.74
N SER A 81 12.22 -12.62 -8.24
CA SER A 81 12.10 -13.15 -9.60
C SER A 81 10.91 -12.52 -10.32
N GLY A 82 11.17 -11.91 -11.48
CA GLY A 82 10.12 -11.33 -12.33
C GLY A 82 10.38 -9.86 -12.66
N VAL A 83 9.35 -9.02 -12.60
CA VAL A 83 9.45 -7.59 -12.91
C VAL A 83 8.97 -6.77 -11.74
N PHE A 84 9.75 -5.79 -11.27
CA PHE A 84 9.34 -4.91 -10.19
C PHE A 84 8.90 -5.74 -8.95
N ASN A 85 9.84 -6.31 -8.18
CA ASN A 85 9.57 -7.00 -6.90
C ASN A 85 10.56 -6.54 -5.80
N THR A 86 10.04 -6.01 -4.67
CA THR A 86 10.86 -5.46 -3.56
C THR A 86 10.67 -6.27 -2.28
N GLY A 87 11.77 -6.52 -1.59
CA GLY A 87 11.80 -7.38 -0.41
C GLY A 87 12.50 -8.67 -0.76
N TRP A 88 11.86 -9.83 -0.62
CA TRP A 88 12.57 -11.11 -0.71
C TRP A 88 11.72 -12.30 -1.18
N ALA A 89 12.33 -13.13 -2.04
CA ALA A 89 11.73 -14.36 -2.59
C ALA A 89 10.32 -14.18 -3.23
N ASN A 90 10.01 -12.98 -3.73
CA ASN A 90 8.76 -12.68 -4.44
C ASN A 90 8.83 -13.16 -5.91
N ALA A 91 7.70 -13.61 -6.46
CA ALA A 91 7.60 -14.26 -7.76
C ALA A 91 6.35 -13.79 -8.54
N GLY A 92 6.55 -12.95 -9.55
CA GLY A 92 5.49 -12.28 -10.30
C GLY A 92 5.92 -10.84 -10.61
N GLY A 93 5.06 -9.87 -10.36
CA GLY A 93 5.42 -8.46 -10.34
C GLY A 93 4.53 -7.63 -9.42
N TYR A 94 5.00 -6.45 -9.03
CA TYR A 94 4.28 -5.58 -8.12
C TYR A 94 4.02 -6.26 -6.76
N ASN A 95 4.99 -6.99 -6.21
CA ASN A 95 4.94 -7.56 -4.86
C ASN A 95 5.93 -6.93 -3.87
N THR A 96 5.42 -6.24 -2.84
CA THR A 96 6.22 -5.77 -1.69
C THR A 96 6.10 -6.73 -0.52
N GLY A 97 7.25 -7.08 0.05
CA GLY A 97 7.35 -7.91 1.26
C GLY A 97 8.07 -9.22 0.99
N GLY A 98 7.49 -10.35 1.38
CA GLY A 98 8.20 -11.64 1.39
C GLY A 98 7.37 -12.84 0.96
N PHE A 99 7.90 -13.68 0.06
CA PHE A 99 7.21 -14.88 -0.44
C PHE A 99 5.79 -14.60 -0.95
N ASN A 100 5.62 -13.63 -1.85
CA ASN A 100 4.36 -13.43 -2.59
C ASN A 100 4.48 -14.01 -4.02
N PRO A 101 3.78 -15.12 -4.34
CA PRO A 101 3.58 -15.62 -5.70
C PRO A 101 2.26 -15.11 -6.31
N GLY A 102 2.35 -14.33 -7.38
CA GLY A 102 1.21 -13.60 -7.97
C GLY A 102 1.59 -12.14 -8.20
N ASP A 103 0.62 -11.29 -8.51
CA ASP A 103 0.84 -9.88 -8.81
C ASP A 103 0.14 -8.93 -7.80
N PHE A 104 0.69 -7.73 -7.61
CA PHE A 104 0.10 -6.69 -6.76
C PHE A 104 -0.09 -7.10 -5.28
N ASN A 105 0.84 -7.83 -4.64
CA ASN A 105 0.69 -8.20 -3.22
C ASN A 105 1.51 -7.33 -2.24
N SER A 106 0.88 -6.98 -1.13
CA SER A 106 1.36 -6.02 -0.12
C SER A 106 1.49 -6.67 1.26
N GLY A 107 2.67 -7.19 1.60
CA GLY A 107 2.94 -7.92 2.85
C GLY A 107 3.62 -9.26 2.57
N SER A 108 3.37 -10.29 3.37
CA SER A 108 4.14 -11.55 3.29
C SER A 108 3.28 -12.80 3.16
N PHE A 109 3.78 -13.80 2.42
CA PHE A 109 3.14 -15.10 2.23
C PHE A 109 1.75 -15.01 1.58
N ASN A 110 1.58 -14.16 0.55
CA ASN A 110 0.31 -14.03 -0.16
C ASN A 110 0.36 -14.68 -1.57
N PRO A 111 -0.23 -15.88 -1.79
CA PRO A 111 -0.41 -16.47 -3.11
C PRO A 111 -1.75 -16.11 -3.75
N GLY A 112 -1.72 -15.54 -4.94
CA GLY A 112 -2.87 -14.92 -5.62
C GLY A 112 -2.59 -13.44 -5.87
N ASP A 113 -3.58 -12.70 -6.34
CA ASP A 113 -3.38 -11.33 -6.82
C ASP A 113 -4.03 -10.28 -5.90
N VAL A 114 -3.44 -9.07 -5.86
CA VAL A 114 -4.00 -7.89 -5.17
C VAL A 114 -4.24 -8.07 -3.65
N ASN A 115 -3.46 -8.87 -2.92
CA ASN A 115 -3.66 -9.02 -1.46
C ASN A 115 -2.97 -7.93 -0.63
N THR A 116 -3.56 -7.56 0.51
CA THR A 116 -2.97 -6.67 1.53
C THR A 116 -2.90 -7.36 2.88
N GLY A 117 -1.74 -7.33 3.53
CA GLY A 117 -1.46 -7.99 4.80
C GLY A 117 -0.69 -9.30 4.59
N ASP A 118 -0.88 -10.28 5.47
CA ASP A 118 -0.05 -11.49 5.49
C ASP A 118 -0.86 -12.80 5.37
N PHE A 119 -0.25 -13.83 4.80
CA PHE A 119 -0.79 -15.20 4.69
C PHE A 119 -2.10 -15.35 3.89
N ASN A 120 -2.49 -14.36 3.07
CA ASN A 120 -3.75 -14.41 2.32
C ASN A 120 -3.60 -15.24 1.04
N THR A 121 -4.48 -16.21 0.81
CA THR A 121 -4.48 -17.06 -0.39
C THR A 121 -5.77 -16.87 -1.18
N GLY A 122 -5.65 -16.64 -2.50
CA GLY A 122 -6.74 -16.15 -3.36
C GLY A 122 -6.63 -14.64 -3.56
N ASP A 123 -7.65 -14.02 -4.15
CA ASP A 123 -7.50 -12.70 -4.77
C ASP A 123 -8.19 -11.56 -4.02
N THR A 124 -7.55 -10.40 -4.02
CA THR A 124 -8.09 -9.13 -3.51
C THR A 124 -8.45 -9.18 -2.01
N ASN A 125 -7.71 -9.90 -1.16
CA ASN A 125 -8.01 -9.97 0.28
C ASN A 125 -7.30 -8.88 1.09
N THR A 126 -7.86 -8.51 2.24
CA THR A 126 -7.30 -7.55 3.20
C THR A 126 -7.24 -8.13 4.61
N GLY A 127 -6.04 -8.26 5.16
CA GLY A 127 -5.76 -8.59 6.55
C GLY A 127 -4.89 -9.84 6.69
N TRP A 128 -5.30 -10.81 7.52
CA TRP A 128 -4.41 -11.91 7.94
C TRP A 128 -5.03 -13.30 7.73
N ALA A 129 -4.34 -14.15 6.97
CA ALA A 129 -4.65 -15.58 6.81
C ALA A 129 -6.08 -15.85 6.28
N ASN A 130 -6.53 -15.03 5.34
CA ASN A 130 -7.77 -15.29 4.59
C ASN A 130 -7.50 -16.27 3.43
N THR A 131 -8.49 -17.09 3.09
CA THR A 131 -8.37 -18.22 2.14
C THR A 131 -9.62 -18.29 1.26
N GLY A 132 -9.72 -17.33 0.35
CA GLY A 132 -10.92 -16.93 -0.37
C GLY A 132 -10.62 -15.69 -1.22
N ASN A 133 -11.66 -15.00 -1.68
CA ASN A 133 -11.52 -13.82 -2.53
C ASN A 133 -12.35 -12.64 -2.01
N LEU A 134 -11.78 -11.43 -2.03
CA LEU A 134 -12.40 -10.18 -1.57
C LEU A 134 -12.72 -10.11 -0.06
N ASP A 135 -12.00 -10.85 0.77
CA ASP A 135 -12.20 -10.83 2.22
C ASP A 135 -11.59 -9.60 2.91
N THR A 136 -12.22 -9.15 3.99
CA THR A 136 -11.74 -8.04 4.84
C THR A 136 -11.71 -8.45 6.31
N GLY A 137 -10.54 -8.84 6.79
CA GLY A 137 -10.30 -9.19 8.19
C GLY A 137 -9.33 -10.35 8.35
N ALA A 138 -9.67 -11.39 9.13
CA ALA A 138 -8.73 -12.47 9.39
C ALA A 138 -9.33 -13.87 9.58
N PHE A 139 -8.56 -14.89 9.19
CA PHE A 139 -8.87 -16.31 9.30
C PHE A 139 -10.15 -16.76 8.56
N ILE A 140 -10.50 -16.04 7.49
CA ILE A 140 -11.68 -16.33 6.65
C ILE A 140 -11.34 -17.47 5.66
N SER A 141 -12.32 -18.32 5.33
CA SER A 141 -12.17 -19.41 4.35
C SER A 141 -13.38 -19.61 3.43
N GLY A 142 -14.00 -18.51 3.01
CA GLY A 142 -15.06 -18.42 2.00
C GLY A 142 -14.90 -17.09 1.27
N ASP A 143 -15.74 -16.77 0.30
CA ASP A 143 -15.57 -15.54 -0.47
C ASP A 143 -16.28 -14.32 0.16
N GLN A 144 -15.86 -13.12 -0.24
CA GLN A 144 -16.62 -11.87 -0.13
C GLN A 144 -17.05 -11.48 1.30
N SER A 145 -16.26 -11.80 2.33
CA SER A 145 -16.69 -11.66 3.72
C SER A 145 -15.90 -10.59 4.52
N ASN A 146 -16.58 -9.92 5.44
CA ASN A 146 -15.97 -8.92 6.33
C ASN A 146 -16.00 -9.41 7.79
N GLY A 147 -14.86 -9.57 8.46
CA GLY A 147 -14.80 -9.90 9.88
C GLY A 147 -13.72 -10.92 10.27
N LEU A 148 -14.06 -11.86 11.15
CA LEU A 148 -13.10 -12.80 11.74
C LEU A 148 -13.65 -14.22 11.70
N LEU A 149 -12.79 -15.21 11.39
CA LEU A 149 -13.07 -16.65 11.52
C LEU A 149 -14.24 -17.16 10.65
N TRP A 150 -14.60 -16.44 9.58
CA TRP A 150 -15.67 -16.84 8.66
C TRP A 150 -15.33 -18.10 7.86
N ARG A 151 -16.36 -18.84 7.42
CA ARG A 151 -16.25 -20.22 6.90
C ARG A 151 -17.10 -20.50 5.66
N GLY A 152 -17.87 -19.53 5.22
CA GLY A 152 -18.62 -19.56 3.98
C GLY A 152 -18.74 -18.14 3.45
N ASP A 153 -19.48 -17.97 2.36
CA ASP A 153 -19.41 -16.73 1.60
C ASP A 153 -20.28 -15.61 2.17
N ARG A 154 -19.88 -14.37 1.90
CA ARG A 154 -20.67 -13.13 2.11
C ARG A 154 -21.09 -12.91 3.57
N GLN A 155 -20.23 -13.30 4.51
CA GLN A 155 -20.46 -13.16 5.96
C GLN A 155 -20.03 -11.79 6.50
N GLY A 156 -20.74 -11.27 7.50
CA GLY A 156 -20.45 -10.00 8.16
C GLY A 156 -20.64 -8.73 7.31
N LEU A 157 -21.34 -8.83 6.18
CA LEU A 157 -21.64 -7.69 5.30
C LEU A 157 -22.68 -6.74 5.91
N ILE A 158 -22.56 -5.45 5.60
CA ILE A 158 -23.50 -4.41 6.05
C ILE A 158 -24.68 -4.35 5.07
N GLN A 159 -25.91 -4.42 5.58
CA GLN A 159 -27.16 -4.28 4.82
C GLN A 159 -28.09 -3.27 5.50
N ALA A 160 -28.85 -2.50 4.70
CA ALA A 160 -29.99 -1.73 5.18
C ALA A 160 -31.06 -1.60 4.09
N ASP A 161 -32.31 -1.84 4.46
CA ASP A 161 -33.48 -1.72 3.57
C ASP A 161 -34.35 -0.53 4.02
N TYR A 162 -34.72 0.37 3.09
CA TYR A 162 -35.64 1.47 3.38
C TYR A 162 -36.85 1.49 2.43
N THR A 163 -38.01 1.27 3.03
CA THR A 163 -39.31 1.14 2.37
C THR A 163 -40.18 2.34 2.71
N LEU A 164 -40.53 3.15 1.72
CA LEU A 164 -41.51 4.23 1.87
C LEU A 164 -42.92 3.65 1.69
N THR A 165 -43.71 3.67 2.76
CA THR A 165 -45.15 3.38 2.69
C THR A 165 -45.90 4.69 2.52
N ILE A 166 -46.42 4.96 1.33
CA ILE A 166 -47.37 6.06 1.12
C ILE A 166 -48.74 5.58 1.64
N PRO A 167 -49.35 6.21 2.66
CA PRO A 167 -50.68 5.85 3.13
C PRO A 167 -51.75 6.23 2.10
N ASP A 168 -52.91 5.56 2.16
CA ASP A 168 -54.04 5.77 1.25
C ASP A 168 -54.36 7.25 1.04
N ILE A 169 -54.28 7.71 -0.22
CA ILE A 169 -54.69 9.06 -0.61
C ILE A 169 -56.20 9.01 -0.92
N PRO A 170 -57.07 9.67 -0.14
CA PRO A 170 -58.52 9.64 -0.37
C PRO A 170 -58.92 10.53 -1.58
N ILE A 171 -58.83 9.96 -2.78
CA ILE A 171 -59.18 10.65 -4.04
C ILE A 171 -60.68 10.49 -4.35
N THR A 172 -61.46 11.53 -4.07
CA THR A 172 -62.90 11.58 -4.37
C THR A 172 -63.17 12.38 -5.66
N LEU A 173 -62.90 11.79 -6.83
CA LEU A 173 -63.07 12.45 -8.12
C LEU A 173 -64.50 12.32 -8.68
N GLY A 174 -65.24 13.43 -8.66
CA GLY A 174 -66.50 13.60 -9.37
C GLY A 174 -66.30 14.07 -10.80
N GLY A 175 -66.08 13.14 -11.73
CA GLY A 175 -65.88 13.41 -13.17
C GLY A 175 -64.45 13.17 -13.63
N GLY A 176 -64.30 12.67 -14.87
CA GLY A 176 -63.00 12.36 -15.46
C GLY A 176 -62.26 13.60 -15.95
N GLY A 177 -60.96 13.68 -15.64
CA GLY A 177 -60.06 14.75 -16.05
C GLY A 177 -58.61 14.28 -16.06
N LEU A 178 -57.71 15.12 -16.59
CA LEU A 178 -56.26 14.86 -16.58
C LEU A 178 -55.72 15.04 -15.15
N ILE A 179 -54.85 14.13 -14.71
CA ILE A 179 -54.29 14.12 -13.35
C ILE A 179 -52.77 14.25 -13.45
N LYS A 180 -52.24 15.24 -12.71
CA LYS A 180 -50.81 15.48 -12.53
C LYS A 180 -50.57 15.71 -11.04
N LEU A 181 -49.93 14.75 -10.38
CA LEU A 181 -49.70 14.81 -8.93
C LEU A 181 -48.24 15.20 -8.65
N PRO A 182 -47.97 16.41 -8.13
CA PRO A 182 -46.67 16.73 -7.56
C PRO A 182 -46.54 16.04 -6.20
N VAL A 183 -45.56 15.14 -6.07
CA VAL A 183 -45.18 14.48 -4.83
C VAL A 183 -43.95 15.20 -4.28
N THR A 184 -44.20 16.16 -3.40
CA THR A 184 -43.17 16.94 -2.70
C THR A 184 -43.05 16.50 -1.25
N GLY A 185 -41.84 16.23 -0.77
CA GLY A 185 -41.59 15.90 0.64
C GLY A 185 -40.13 15.62 0.95
N ASP A 186 -39.78 15.49 2.23
CA ASP A 186 -38.41 15.25 2.67
C ASP A 186 -38.22 13.79 3.15
N ILE A 187 -37.18 13.11 2.67
CA ILE A 187 -36.70 11.89 3.30
C ILE A 187 -36.04 12.30 4.63
N THR A 188 -36.68 11.94 5.74
CA THR A 188 -36.26 12.30 7.10
C THR A 188 -36.10 11.06 7.98
N GLY A 189 -35.33 11.19 9.07
CA GLY A 189 -35.12 10.09 10.02
C GLY A 189 -34.13 9.01 9.57
N LEU A 190 -33.40 9.20 8.47
CA LEU A 190 -32.34 8.29 8.04
C LEU A 190 -31.15 8.35 9.02
N THR A 191 -30.97 7.30 9.82
CA THR A 191 -29.90 7.24 10.83
C THR A 191 -29.18 5.89 10.84
N VAL A 192 -27.85 5.92 10.94
CA VAL A 192 -27.08 4.74 11.34
C VAL A 192 -27.20 4.58 12.85
N ASN A 193 -27.69 3.42 13.31
CA ASN A 193 -27.82 3.14 14.74
C ASN A 193 -26.43 3.10 15.42
N PRO A 194 -26.32 3.45 16.71
CA PRO A 194 -25.06 3.35 17.44
C PRO A 194 -24.52 1.91 17.41
N PHE A 195 -23.22 1.77 17.13
CA PHE A 195 -22.52 0.50 17.18
C PHE A 195 -21.20 0.65 17.94
N THR A 196 -20.73 -0.43 18.56
CA THR A 196 -19.49 -0.44 19.32
C THR A 196 -18.45 -1.31 18.62
N ILE A 197 -17.25 -0.77 18.40
CA ILE A 197 -16.11 -1.56 17.92
C ILE A 197 -15.42 -2.13 19.17
N HIS A 198 -15.36 -3.46 19.27
CA HIS A 198 -14.90 -4.18 20.45
C HIS A 198 -14.09 -5.43 20.06
N ALA A 199 -13.23 -5.89 20.96
CA ALA A 199 -12.55 -7.18 20.81
C ALA A 199 -13.54 -8.35 21.00
N VAL A 200 -13.14 -9.55 20.57
CA VAL A 200 -13.98 -10.77 20.57
C VAL A 200 -14.70 -10.96 21.91
N ASN A 201 -16.01 -11.23 21.87
CA ASN A 201 -16.92 -11.32 23.03
C ASN A 201 -17.19 -9.99 23.77
N GLY A 202 -17.01 -8.83 23.13
CA GLY A 202 -17.34 -7.52 23.71
C GLY A 202 -16.23 -6.89 24.55
N GLY A 203 -15.00 -7.41 24.46
CA GLY A 203 -13.87 -6.93 25.25
C GLY A 203 -13.31 -5.57 24.81
N ALA A 204 -12.58 -4.91 25.70
CA ALA A 204 -11.73 -3.77 25.35
C ALA A 204 -10.61 -4.20 24.38
N ILE A 205 -10.15 -3.28 23.52
CA ILE A 205 -9.17 -3.57 22.47
C ILE A 205 -7.76 -3.49 23.07
N PRO A 206 -6.98 -4.60 23.10
CA PRO A 206 -5.68 -4.61 23.76
C PRO A 206 -4.61 -3.86 22.94
N VAL A 207 -3.89 -2.94 23.58
CA VAL A 207 -2.75 -2.22 23.03
C VAL A 207 -1.53 -2.54 23.88
N ASN A 208 -0.72 -3.50 23.42
CA ASN A 208 0.59 -3.79 24.01
C ASN A 208 1.64 -2.93 23.29
N PHE A 209 2.21 -1.93 23.98
CA PHE A 209 3.30 -1.12 23.47
C PHE A 209 4.41 -1.01 24.53
N ASP A 210 5.60 -1.53 24.23
CA ASP A 210 6.74 -1.51 25.14
C ASP A 210 7.71 -0.40 24.72
N ILE A 211 7.89 0.62 25.57
CA ILE A 211 8.93 1.63 25.37
C ILE A 211 10.21 1.13 26.03
N VAL A 212 11.27 0.95 25.25
CA VAL A 212 12.62 0.69 25.75
C VAL A 212 13.44 1.97 25.62
N VAL A 213 13.86 2.54 26.75
CA VAL A 213 14.78 3.68 26.79
C VAL A 213 16.16 3.18 27.18
N ASP A 214 17.03 3.03 26.19
CA ASP A 214 18.45 2.73 26.40
C ASP A 214 19.25 4.02 26.51
N ALA A 215 19.89 4.21 27.66
CA ALA A 215 20.81 5.29 27.95
C ALA A 215 22.16 4.74 28.38
N LYS A 216 23.21 5.56 28.25
CA LYS A 216 24.55 5.25 28.74
C LYS A 216 25.06 6.46 29.52
N THR A 217 25.56 6.24 30.73
CA THR A 217 26.27 7.32 31.44
C THR A 217 27.62 7.54 30.75
N ASP A 218 28.10 8.77 30.67
CA ASP A 218 29.51 8.97 30.35
C ASP A 218 30.40 8.46 31.49
N GLY A 219 31.63 8.07 31.14
CA GLY A 219 32.66 7.70 32.11
C GLY A 219 33.34 8.94 32.71
N PHE A 220 33.97 8.79 33.87
CA PHE A 220 34.72 9.88 34.52
C PHE A 220 36.06 9.41 35.07
N ASP A 221 37.06 10.28 35.02
CA ASP A 221 38.34 10.07 35.71
C ASP A 221 38.16 10.38 37.20
N LEU A 222 38.32 9.38 38.06
CA LEU A 222 38.59 9.63 39.47
C LEU A 222 40.05 10.06 39.62
N VAL A 223 40.27 11.35 39.90
CA VAL A 223 41.61 11.93 40.08
C VAL A 223 41.97 11.92 41.57
N ILE A 224 43.04 11.21 41.92
CA ILE A 224 43.64 11.22 43.24
C ILE A 224 44.90 12.11 43.17
N PRO A 225 44.87 13.32 43.76
CA PRO A 225 46.02 14.22 43.72
C PRO A 225 47.14 13.73 44.64
N LEU A 226 48.39 13.90 44.22
CA LEU A 226 49.59 13.60 45.00
C LEU A 226 50.49 14.85 45.11
N PRO A 227 51.32 14.96 46.17
CA PRO A 227 52.28 16.07 46.29
C PRO A 227 53.41 15.96 45.27
N ASP A 228 53.96 17.11 44.86
CA ASP A 228 55.17 17.15 44.03
C ASP A 228 56.33 16.35 44.66
N PRO A 229 57.13 15.62 43.86
CA PRO A 229 57.15 15.59 42.39
C PRO A 229 56.27 14.48 41.77
N PHE A 230 55.30 13.91 42.50
CA PHE A 230 54.56 12.74 42.03
C PHE A 230 53.33 13.13 41.20
N PRO A 231 53.14 12.55 39.99
CA PRO A 231 51.98 12.85 39.16
C PRO A 231 50.69 12.27 39.75
N ASN A 232 49.60 13.03 39.65
CA ASN A 232 48.26 12.61 40.10
C ASN A 232 47.82 11.30 39.44
N ILE A 233 47.29 10.37 40.23
CA ILE A 233 46.74 9.11 39.73
C ILE A 233 45.35 9.37 39.15
N ARG A 234 45.09 8.92 37.92
CA ARG A 234 43.78 8.91 37.28
C ARG A 234 43.28 7.49 37.15
N VAL A 235 42.07 7.22 37.66
CA VAL A 235 41.39 5.93 37.48
C VAL A 235 40.14 6.17 36.61
N PRO A 236 40.12 5.74 35.35
CA PRO A 236 38.97 5.93 34.48
C PRO A 236 37.84 4.98 34.87
N VAL A 237 36.73 5.53 35.37
CA VAL A 237 35.51 4.79 35.66
C VAL A 237 34.68 4.73 34.38
N SER A 238 34.48 3.53 33.84
CA SER A 238 33.67 3.34 32.63
C SER A 238 32.18 3.55 32.91
N GLY A 239 31.52 4.25 31.99
CA GLY A 239 30.09 4.50 32.06
C GLY A 239 29.23 3.23 31.90
N LEU A 240 28.11 3.18 32.61
CA LEU A 240 27.22 2.02 32.66
C LEU A 240 26.05 2.17 31.66
N PRO A 241 25.59 1.05 31.04
CA PRO A 241 24.32 1.04 30.32
C PRO A 241 23.15 1.03 31.31
N ILE A 242 22.10 1.77 30.98
CA ILE A 242 20.83 1.82 31.70
C ILE A 242 19.74 1.54 30.66
N SER A 243 19.00 0.44 30.82
CA SER A 243 17.83 0.15 30.00
C SER A 243 16.58 0.24 30.86
N LEU A 244 15.62 1.08 30.46
CA LEU A 244 14.36 1.26 31.15
C LEU A 244 13.22 0.77 30.25
N GLN A 245 12.64 -0.38 30.59
CA GLN A 245 11.45 -0.92 29.94
C GLN A 245 10.19 -0.37 30.62
N ILE A 246 9.35 0.34 29.85
CA ILE A 246 8.05 0.86 30.30
C ILE A 246 6.96 0.13 29.49
N PRO A 247 6.36 -0.94 30.06
CA PRO A 247 5.31 -1.68 29.37
C PRO A 247 3.97 -0.93 29.47
N LEU A 248 3.57 -0.24 28.40
CA LEU A 248 2.26 0.39 28.29
C LEU A 248 1.22 -0.66 27.91
N ARG A 249 0.81 -1.44 28.92
CA ARG A 249 -0.30 -2.39 28.88
C ARG A 249 -1.62 -1.63 28.97
N SER A 250 -1.98 -0.96 27.89
CA SER A 250 -3.22 -0.20 27.77
C SER A 250 -4.30 -1.04 27.07
N ALA A 251 -5.56 -0.80 27.41
CA ALA A 251 -6.67 -1.21 26.58
C ALA A 251 -7.39 0.05 26.10
N LEU A 252 -7.80 0.08 24.83
CA LEU A 252 -8.75 1.07 24.35
C LEU A 252 -10.15 0.59 24.73
N GLU A 253 -10.90 1.45 25.41
CA GLU A 253 -12.33 1.25 25.63
C GLU A 253 -13.06 1.01 24.30
N PRO A 254 -14.13 0.18 24.26
CA PRO A 254 -14.90 -0.06 23.06
C PRO A 254 -15.32 1.24 22.36
N ILE A 255 -14.92 1.42 21.10
CA ILE A 255 -15.15 2.67 20.37
C ILE A 255 -16.64 2.77 20.08
N GLN A 256 -17.32 3.67 20.79
CA GLN A 256 -18.74 3.95 20.60
C GLN A 256 -18.90 4.90 19.41
N VAL A 257 -19.42 4.38 18.29
CA VAL A 257 -19.84 5.22 17.17
C VAL A 257 -21.25 5.74 17.49
N PRO A 258 -21.46 7.06 17.64
CA PRO A 258 -22.76 7.62 17.96
C PRO A 258 -23.73 7.49 16.79
N GLN A 259 -25.03 7.70 17.03
CA GLN A 259 -26.04 7.69 15.98
C GLN A 259 -25.72 8.75 14.91
N ILE A 260 -25.31 8.32 13.71
CA ILE A 260 -25.07 9.23 12.58
C ILE A 260 -26.43 9.57 11.99
N LYS A 261 -26.78 10.86 12.00
CA LYS A 261 -28.00 11.39 11.36
C LYS A 261 -27.63 12.01 10.03
N LEU A 262 -28.24 11.53 8.95
CA LEU A 262 -28.06 12.11 7.62
C LEU A 262 -29.02 13.29 7.42
N ALA A 263 -28.65 14.22 6.55
CA ALA A 263 -29.45 15.39 6.23
C ALA A 263 -30.76 15.00 5.52
N SER A 264 -31.78 15.84 5.62
CA SER A 264 -33.04 15.68 4.88
C SER A 264 -32.77 15.76 3.37
N ILE A 265 -33.17 14.73 2.63
CA ILE A 265 -33.08 14.72 1.17
C ILE A 265 -34.44 15.19 0.62
N PRO A 266 -34.52 16.36 -0.03
CA PRO A 266 -35.76 16.84 -0.61
C PRO A 266 -36.12 16.04 -1.86
N LEU A 267 -37.38 15.66 -1.98
CA LEU A 267 -37.95 14.95 -3.11
C LEU A 267 -38.92 15.87 -3.86
N ASP A 268 -38.71 16.00 -5.17
CA ASP A 268 -39.66 16.58 -6.13
C ASP A 268 -39.89 15.57 -7.25
N LEU A 269 -41.05 14.91 -7.24
CA LEU A 269 -41.42 13.89 -8.20
C LEU A 269 -42.83 14.15 -8.75
N THR A 270 -42.95 14.32 -10.07
CA THR A 270 -44.26 14.38 -10.73
C THR A 270 -44.69 12.98 -11.15
N VAL A 271 -45.88 12.55 -10.70
CA VAL A 271 -46.52 11.31 -11.15
C VAL A 271 -47.65 11.64 -12.13
N GLY A 272 -47.59 11.02 -13.32
CA GLY A 272 -48.51 11.27 -14.43
C GLY A 272 -47.99 12.28 -15.46
N SER A 273 -48.71 12.39 -16.58
CA SER A 273 -48.44 13.32 -17.68
C SER A 273 -49.71 14.06 -18.09
N ASP A 274 -49.54 15.13 -18.85
CA ASP A 274 -50.63 15.91 -19.46
C ASP A 274 -51.44 15.10 -20.52
N THR A 275 -51.10 13.82 -20.72
CA THR A 275 -51.77 12.85 -21.60
C THR A 275 -52.28 11.60 -20.85
N THR A 276 -52.07 11.49 -19.54
CA THR A 276 -52.45 10.31 -18.74
C THR A 276 -53.94 10.35 -18.39
N PHE A 277 -54.76 9.56 -19.08
CA PHE A 277 -56.17 9.37 -18.77
C PHE A 277 -56.37 8.23 -17.77
N LEU A 278 -57.01 8.53 -16.63
CA LEU A 278 -57.43 7.55 -15.63
C LEU A 278 -58.91 7.19 -15.83
N THR A 279 -59.21 5.94 -16.21
CA THR A 279 -60.57 5.40 -16.26
C THR A 279 -60.97 4.89 -14.87
N VAL A 280 -61.86 5.62 -14.18
CA VAL A 280 -62.22 5.36 -12.78
C VAL A 280 -63.46 4.45 -12.68
N GLY A 281 -63.31 3.31 -12.00
CA GLY A 281 -64.42 2.53 -11.46
C GLY A 281 -64.86 3.06 -10.09
N LEU A 282 -66.15 3.00 -9.78
CA LEU A 282 -66.69 3.47 -8.50
C LEU A 282 -66.15 2.65 -7.31
N ALA A 283 -65.70 3.37 -6.28
CA ALA A 283 -65.22 2.83 -4.99
C ALA A 283 -64.02 1.87 -5.06
N GLY A 284 -62.83 2.44 -5.30
CA GLY A 284 -61.55 1.79 -4.99
C GLY A 284 -60.51 2.83 -4.59
N GLY A 285 -60.08 2.83 -3.33
CA GLY A 285 -58.88 3.56 -2.93
C GLY A 285 -57.64 2.86 -3.49
N SER A 286 -56.66 3.63 -3.97
CA SER A 286 -55.32 3.09 -4.16
C SER A 286 -54.74 2.80 -2.77
N GLY A 287 -54.70 1.52 -2.39
CA GLY A 287 -54.11 1.07 -1.13
C GLY A 287 -52.62 1.42 -1.03
N PRO A 288 -51.97 1.14 0.11
CA PRO A 288 -50.70 1.75 0.46
C PRO A 288 -49.63 1.52 -0.60
N ILE A 289 -49.14 2.61 -1.22
CA ILE A 289 -48.15 2.50 -2.30
C ILE A 289 -46.77 2.35 -1.65
N THR A 290 -46.33 1.10 -1.56
CA THR A 290 -45.00 0.71 -1.13
C THR A 290 -43.99 1.05 -2.22
N VAL A 291 -43.18 2.09 -2.00
CA VAL A 291 -42.05 2.44 -2.86
C VAL A 291 -40.75 2.00 -2.17
N PRO A 292 -39.97 1.07 -2.75
CA PRO A 292 -38.61 0.84 -2.29
C PRO A 292 -37.76 2.07 -2.64
N VAL A 293 -37.32 2.82 -1.64
CA VAL A 293 -36.64 4.13 -1.84
C VAL A 293 -35.13 3.97 -1.80
N SER A 294 -34.59 3.02 -1.04
CA SER A 294 -33.21 2.56 -1.21
C SER A 294 -33.00 1.17 -0.59
N GLN A 295 -32.02 0.44 -1.15
CA GLN A 295 -31.43 -0.74 -0.54
C GLN A 295 -29.91 -0.55 -0.55
N LEU A 296 -29.29 -0.57 0.63
CA LEU A 296 -27.84 -0.76 0.74
C LEU A 296 -27.58 -2.27 0.60
N LEU A 297 -27.23 -2.67 -0.63
CA LEU A 297 -26.89 -4.04 -0.96
C LEU A 297 -25.65 -4.48 -0.16
N PRO A 298 -25.63 -5.71 0.39
CA PRO A 298 -24.47 -6.23 1.10
C PRO A 298 -23.29 -6.40 0.13
N MET A 299 -22.23 -5.60 0.32
CA MET A 299 -21.03 -5.55 -0.52
C MET A 299 -19.76 -5.83 0.32
N PRO A 300 -18.74 -6.52 -0.25
CA PRO A 300 -17.43 -6.70 0.38
C PRO A 300 -16.72 -5.37 0.65
N GLY A 301 -15.80 -5.40 1.61
CA GLY A 301 -15.12 -4.20 2.07
C GLY A 301 -16.02 -3.29 2.91
N ILE A 302 -15.44 -2.23 3.46
CA ILE A 302 -16.08 -1.36 4.46
C ILE A 302 -15.95 0.09 4.01
N TRP A 303 -17.09 0.69 3.65
CA TRP A 303 -17.19 2.05 3.08
C TRP A 303 -16.43 2.26 1.75
N ASN A 304 -16.25 1.19 0.97
CA ASN A 304 -15.72 1.30 -0.38
C ASN A 304 -16.74 1.96 -1.34
N SER A 305 -16.27 2.85 -2.21
CA SER A 305 -17.01 3.55 -3.26
C SER A 305 -16.37 3.25 -4.63
N THR A 306 -16.29 1.96 -4.95
CA THR A 306 -15.71 1.41 -6.18
C THR A 306 -16.80 0.88 -7.12
N THR A 307 -16.57 0.91 -8.44
CA THR A 307 -17.55 0.40 -9.41
C THR A 307 -17.58 -1.13 -9.54
N THR A 308 -16.46 -1.80 -9.27
CA THR A 308 -16.38 -3.25 -9.07
C THR A 308 -16.17 -3.56 -7.58
N PRO A 309 -16.51 -4.77 -7.12
CA PRO A 309 -16.22 -5.21 -5.76
C PRO A 309 -14.74 -5.03 -5.37
N SER A 310 -14.50 -4.80 -4.08
CA SER A 310 -13.18 -4.53 -3.50
C SER A 310 -13.23 -4.83 -2.01
N SER A 311 -12.17 -5.37 -1.43
CA SER A 311 -12.06 -5.59 0.01
C SER A 311 -11.48 -4.35 0.70
N GLY A 312 -11.22 -4.45 2.00
CA GLY A 312 -10.55 -3.38 2.75
C GLY A 312 -11.47 -2.24 3.10
N PHE A 313 -10.93 -1.02 3.19
CA PHE A 313 -11.61 0.13 3.79
C PHE A 313 -11.48 1.40 2.95
N PHE A 314 -12.57 2.15 2.79
CA PHE A 314 -12.59 3.49 2.19
C PHE A 314 -11.97 3.60 0.77
N ASN A 315 -11.91 2.49 0.03
CA ASN A 315 -11.34 2.46 -1.31
C ASN A 315 -12.32 3.08 -2.32
N THR A 316 -11.85 3.76 -3.37
CA THR A 316 -12.71 4.41 -4.38
C THR A 316 -12.20 4.24 -5.81
N GLY A 317 -13.03 4.55 -6.80
CA GLY A 317 -12.65 4.49 -8.22
C GLY A 317 -13.24 3.29 -8.95
N LEU A 318 -12.42 2.60 -9.76
CA LEU A 318 -12.90 1.49 -10.58
C LEU A 318 -13.10 0.23 -9.76
N GLY A 319 -12.18 -0.09 -8.83
CA GLY A 319 -12.27 -1.27 -7.95
C GLY A 319 -11.22 -2.33 -8.23
N ASN A 320 -11.50 -3.59 -7.92
CA ASN A 320 -10.48 -4.64 -7.80
C ASN A 320 -9.37 -4.23 -6.80
N VAL A 321 -9.76 -3.67 -5.64
CA VAL A 321 -8.84 -3.08 -4.65
C VAL A 321 -8.92 -3.82 -3.31
N SER A 322 -7.78 -3.94 -2.63
CA SER A 322 -7.67 -4.35 -1.23
C SER A 322 -6.94 -3.28 -0.40
N GLY A 323 -6.95 -3.42 0.92
CA GLY A 323 -6.21 -2.56 1.85
C GLY A 323 -7.02 -1.39 2.39
N PHE A 324 -6.52 -0.16 2.27
CA PHE A 324 -7.13 1.01 2.93
C PHE A 324 -6.89 2.31 2.15
N GLY A 325 -7.95 3.08 1.89
CA GLY A 325 -7.86 4.46 1.38
C GLY A 325 -7.33 4.60 -0.05
N ASN A 326 -7.39 3.52 -0.82
CA ASN A 326 -6.86 3.43 -2.19
C ASN A 326 -7.90 3.94 -3.21
N ILE A 327 -7.46 4.67 -4.22
CA ILE A 327 -8.29 5.38 -5.20
C ILE A 327 -7.79 5.02 -6.60
N GLY A 328 -8.42 4.07 -7.28
CA GLY A 328 -7.98 3.60 -8.59
C GLY A 328 -8.56 2.25 -9.02
N ASP A 329 -7.69 1.40 -9.54
CA ASP A 329 -7.98 0.08 -10.12
C ASP A 329 -6.83 -0.87 -9.77
N THR A 330 -7.13 -2.11 -9.36
CA THR A 330 -6.14 -3.20 -9.19
C THR A 330 -5.03 -2.79 -8.21
N ILE A 331 -5.44 -2.41 -7.00
CA ILE A 331 -4.58 -1.83 -5.96
C ILE A 331 -4.62 -2.64 -4.66
N SER A 332 -3.48 -3.03 -4.14
CA SER A 332 -3.30 -3.41 -2.73
C SER A 332 -2.50 -2.35 -1.97
N GLY A 333 -2.67 -2.30 -0.65
CA GLY A 333 -1.88 -1.43 0.22
C GLY A 333 -2.65 -0.33 0.95
N LEU A 334 -1.95 0.76 1.23
CA LEU A 334 -2.38 1.80 2.15
C LEU A 334 -2.17 3.19 1.53
N TRP A 335 -3.27 3.89 1.27
CA TRP A 335 -3.37 5.28 0.80
C TRP A 335 -2.80 5.56 -0.59
N ASN A 336 -3.36 4.88 -1.60
CA ASN A 336 -2.86 4.92 -2.96
C ASN A 336 -3.79 5.71 -3.94
N VAL A 337 -3.41 6.90 -4.50
CA VAL A 337 -4.22 7.87 -5.33
C VAL A 337 -3.60 8.54 -6.64
N GLY A 338 -3.04 7.83 -7.63
CA GLY A 338 -2.74 8.28 -9.02
C GLY A 338 -1.43 7.80 -9.72
N SER A 339 -1.35 6.54 -10.21
CA SER A 339 -0.16 5.73 -10.68
C SER A 339 0.81 5.26 -9.55
N ARG A 340 1.72 4.26 -9.67
CA ARG A 340 2.44 3.51 -8.55
C ARG A 340 1.50 2.59 -7.71
N ILE A 341 1.48 1.25 -7.92
CA ILE A 341 0.59 0.29 -7.18
C ILE A 341 1.27 -1.03 -6.70
N SER A 342 1.28 -1.31 -5.37
CA SER A 342 1.84 -2.53 -4.70
C SER A 342 2.00 -2.42 -3.14
N GLY A 343 1.22 -1.60 -2.42
CA GLY A 343 1.30 -1.38 -0.94
C GLY A 343 2.59 -1.74 -0.18
N PHE A 344 3.47 -0.78 0.12
CA PHE A 344 3.20 0.33 1.05
C PHE A 344 3.27 1.69 0.34
N GLU A 345 2.32 1.96 -0.57
CA GLU A 345 2.68 2.34 -1.94
C GLU A 345 1.49 2.83 -2.79
N ASN A 346 1.35 4.13 -3.05
CA ASN A 346 0.78 5.30 -2.30
C ASN A 346 0.25 6.32 -3.37
N TYR A 347 -0.20 5.77 -4.51
CA TYR A 347 -0.53 6.34 -5.83
C TYR A 347 -0.74 7.92 -5.84
N GLY A 348 -0.26 8.71 -6.84
CA GLY A 348 -0.45 10.19 -6.96
C GLY A 348 0.79 11.15 -7.00
N GLY A 349 1.26 11.58 -8.19
CA GLY A 349 2.52 12.35 -8.43
C GLY A 349 2.89 12.43 -9.92
N GLU A 350 4.08 12.11 -10.47
CA GLU A 350 5.46 11.70 -10.04
C GLU A 350 5.74 10.73 -8.88
N LEU A 351 5.84 9.40 -9.05
CA LEU A 351 6.81 8.46 -8.42
C LEU A 351 6.31 7.05 -8.98
N LEU A 352 6.76 6.27 -10.01
CA LEU A 352 6.29 4.91 -10.54
C LEU A 352 6.71 3.53 -9.88
N SER A 353 7.79 3.33 -9.11
CA SER A 353 8.09 2.07 -8.34
C SER A 353 8.78 2.26 -6.95
N GLY A 354 9.09 1.34 -6.03
CA GLY A 354 8.82 1.65 -4.57
C GLY A 354 8.94 0.59 -3.45
N LEU A 355 8.22 -0.55 -3.50
CA LEU A 355 7.87 -1.19 -4.76
C LEU A 355 6.94 -0.40 -5.67
N THR A 356 6.03 0.43 -5.18
CA THR A 356 5.32 1.46 -5.96
C THR A 356 4.45 2.54 -5.20
N ASN A 357 5.00 3.62 -4.64
CA ASN A 357 4.31 4.83 -4.08
C ASN A 357 3.64 6.08 -4.87
N LEU A 358 4.02 6.75 -5.98
CA LEU A 358 3.64 8.12 -6.54
C LEU A 358 3.54 9.36 -5.54
N GLY A 359 4.07 10.54 -5.94
CA GLY A 359 4.43 11.72 -5.10
C GLY A 359 4.89 13.00 -5.84
N SER A 360 6.17 13.33 -6.15
CA SER A 360 7.52 12.77 -5.84
C SER A 360 8.47 12.31 -7.03
N VAL A 361 8.72 10.99 -7.16
CA VAL A 361 10.04 10.31 -7.36
C VAL A 361 9.95 8.73 -7.26
N MET A 362 9.98 7.89 -8.34
CA MET A 362 9.63 6.40 -8.53
C MET A 362 10.46 5.11 -7.99
N SER A 363 11.22 5.02 -6.88
CA SER A 363 11.99 3.85 -6.29
C SER A 363 11.56 3.47 -4.86
N GLY A 364 11.85 2.30 -4.22
CA GLY A 364 12.99 1.35 -4.23
C GLY A 364 13.31 0.52 -5.48
N ILE A 365 12.43 0.52 -6.48
CA ILE A 365 12.72 0.03 -7.84
C ILE A 365 12.68 1.16 -8.90
N GLY A 366 13.56 2.15 -8.77
CA GLY A 366 13.91 3.13 -9.81
C GLY A 366 13.11 4.44 -9.92
N ASN A 367 13.50 5.51 -9.18
CA ASN A 367 12.83 6.86 -9.10
C ASN A 367 12.68 7.66 -10.46
N THR A 368 12.12 8.89 -10.44
CA THR A 368 12.00 9.84 -11.59
C THR A 368 11.69 11.25 -11.07
N SER A 369 10.95 12.06 -11.83
CA SER A 369 10.47 13.40 -11.51
C SER A 369 9.36 13.80 -12.50
N THR A 370 8.48 14.71 -12.08
CA THR A 370 7.93 15.79 -12.93
C THR A 370 8.64 17.12 -12.68
N LEU A 371 9.44 17.23 -11.60
CA LEU A 371 10.46 18.25 -11.43
C LEU A 371 11.27 18.44 -12.72
N ALA A 372 11.30 19.67 -13.23
CA ALA A 372 12.01 20.01 -14.47
C ALA A 372 13.54 19.95 -14.29
N MET A 373 14.30 19.88 -15.39
CA MET A 373 15.75 19.58 -15.41
C MET A 373 16.68 20.48 -14.56
N ALA A 374 16.19 21.62 -14.06
CA ALA A 374 16.92 22.50 -13.12
C ALA A 374 16.61 22.21 -11.63
N VAL A 375 15.79 21.20 -11.33
CA VAL A 375 15.29 20.79 -9.99
C VAL A 375 15.40 19.26 -9.86
N ALA A 376 15.25 18.68 -8.66
CA ALA A 376 15.90 17.41 -8.31
C ALA A 376 15.04 16.29 -7.72
N GLY A 377 14.86 15.21 -8.48
CA GLY A 377 14.42 13.91 -7.98
C GLY A 377 15.58 12.94 -7.76
N LEU A 378 15.58 12.26 -6.61
CA LEU A 378 16.55 11.26 -6.12
C LEU A 378 15.99 9.85 -6.17
N VAL A 379 16.80 8.83 -6.44
CA VAL A 379 16.38 7.89 -7.45
C VAL A 379 16.72 6.38 -7.29
N SER A 380 16.68 5.80 -6.09
CA SER A 380 17.69 4.84 -5.60
C SER A 380 17.20 3.53 -4.95
N GLY A 381 18.11 2.56 -4.88
CA GLY A 381 17.78 1.12 -4.84
C GLY A 381 18.18 0.61 -6.20
N VAL A 382 17.21 0.44 -7.08
CA VAL A 382 17.42 0.46 -8.54
C VAL A 382 17.23 1.88 -9.10
N GLY A 383 17.74 2.14 -10.32
CA GLY A 383 17.20 3.07 -11.32
C GLY A 383 17.16 4.59 -11.05
N ASN A 384 18.27 5.35 -11.14
CA ASN A 384 18.24 6.82 -10.96
C ASN A 384 17.87 7.70 -12.21
N VAL A 385 17.16 8.85 -12.04
CA VAL A 385 16.43 9.78 -13.00
C VAL A 385 15.85 11.05 -12.29
N GLY A 386 16.39 12.26 -12.54
CA GLY A 386 15.93 13.53 -11.96
C GLY A 386 17.09 14.51 -11.73
N ASN A 387 17.55 14.66 -10.48
CA ASN A 387 18.90 15.10 -10.11
C ASN A 387 19.27 14.54 -8.71
N ARG A 388 20.55 14.20 -8.49
CA ARG A 388 21.15 13.48 -7.34
C ARG A 388 20.82 12.01 -7.25
N LEU A 389 21.84 11.16 -7.38
CA LEU A 389 21.64 9.82 -7.92
C LEU A 389 22.58 8.76 -7.30
N SER A 390 22.11 7.55 -6.98
CA SER A 390 22.94 6.37 -6.62
C SER A 390 22.12 5.09 -6.36
N GLY A 391 22.75 3.93 -6.53
CA GLY A 391 22.19 2.61 -6.24
C GLY A 391 22.71 1.67 -7.31
N LEU A 392 21.79 1.09 -8.05
CA LEU A 392 21.92 1.09 -9.49
C LEU A 392 21.43 2.36 -10.14
N PHE A 393 21.97 2.57 -11.35
CA PHE A 393 21.50 3.42 -12.45
C PHE A 393 21.32 4.88 -12.07
N LEU A 394 21.55 5.81 -13.00
CA LEU A 394 21.73 7.23 -12.72
C LEU A 394 21.47 8.13 -13.94
N GLU A 395 20.46 9.00 -13.86
CA GLU A 395 20.10 10.02 -14.85
C GLU A 395 19.65 11.36 -14.20
N GLY A 396 20.14 12.51 -14.69
CA GLY A 396 20.18 13.78 -13.93
C GLY A 396 21.59 14.05 -13.37
N SER A 397 21.74 14.80 -12.26
CA SER A 397 23.05 15.03 -11.62
C SER A 397 23.62 13.78 -10.94
N VAL A 398 24.40 13.03 -11.71
CA VAL A 398 25.27 11.93 -11.29
C VAL A 398 26.37 12.44 -10.33
N PRO A 399 26.75 11.66 -9.30
CA PRO A 399 27.95 11.89 -8.51
C PRO A 399 29.23 11.56 -9.29
#